data_AF-A0A2M8Q9B4-F1
#
_entry.id   AF-A0A2M8Q9B4-F1
#
_cell.length_a   1.000
_cell.length_b   1.000
_cell.length_c   1.000
_cell.angle_alpha   90.00
_cell.angle_beta   90.00
_cell.angle_gamma   90.00
#
_symmetry.space_group_name_H-M   'P 1'
#
loop_
_entity.id
_entity.type
_entity.pdbx_description
1 polymer ?
#
loop_
_entity_poly.entity_id
_entity_poly.type
_entity_poly.pdbx_seq_one_letter_code
_entity_poly.pdbx_strand_id
1 'polypeptide(L)'
;MIIRRRPSAHPTLDESAWRPLLDQWRHARRKLIVAGMMNVDPTLHAALQCLQNDPSVVVFADVTANLWPRVAPLVHADVALGTRDPATLEALTPDLVVYIGGPVTSKYLKTLLRTRPPQQLWRVQPAGAAPDTYQHTTTLIHMQPGDFFSALAERAPAPIASDYAQKWSALNALARKRLFQLLDAAPFGEFQATRIVLEALPDQSLLQIGNSMPIRYANFVGVTPGHAPAQVNANRGTSGIDGCVSTAVGAALTTDALTTLLVGDLAFFYDRNGLWQRTLPPNLRIVLFNNHGGGIFDIIEGPNRLDPETRTTYFLTPQPLSAQRTAADHGLRYFYAADKAALLDAL
;
A
#
# COMPACT_ATOMS: atom_id res chain seq x y z
N MET A 1 -17.73 -10.96 27.42
CA MET A 1 -17.03 -10.96 26.12
C MET A 1 -16.86 -12.40 25.67
N ILE A 2 -17.59 -12.85 24.64
CA ILE A 2 -17.42 -14.21 24.11
C ILE A 2 -16.26 -14.16 23.13
N ILE A 3 -15.09 -14.65 23.54
CA ILE A 3 -13.97 -14.88 22.62
C ILE A 3 -14.35 -16.09 21.77
N ARG A 4 -15.03 -15.86 20.66
CA ARG A 4 -15.26 -16.93 19.67
C ARG A 4 -13.91 -17.23 19.03
N ARG A 5 -13.49 -18.50 19.07
CA ARG A 5 -12.34 -19.00 18.30
C ARG A 5 -12.58 -18.62 16.84
N ARG A 6 -11.68 -17.85 16.22
CA ARG A 6 -11.76 -17.59 14.78
C ARG A 6 -11.79 -18.96 14.08
N PRO A 7 -12.66 -19.17 13.08
CA PRO A 7 -12.56 -20.36 12.24
C PRO A 7 -11.10 -20.53 11.80
N SER A 8 -10.61 -21.76 11.78
CA SER A 8 -9.28 -22.07 11.25
C SER A 8 -9.35 -22.09 9.72
N ALA A 9 -8.29 -21.63 9.06
CA ALA A 9 -8.18 -21.75 7.61
C ALA A 9 -8.23 -23.22 7.19
N HIS A 10 -8.87 -23.52 6.08
CA HIS A 10 -8.75 -24.82 5.46
C HIS A 10 -7.46 -24.85 4.64
N PRO A 11 -6.58 -25.86 4.82
CA PRO A 11 -5.35 -25.97 4.05
C PRO A 11 -5.62 -26.28 2.57
N THR A 12 -6.79 -26.83 2.26
CA THR A 12 -7.22 -27.23 0.91
C THR A 12 -8.72 -27.03 0.73
N LEU A 13 -9.18 -26.91 -0.53
CA LEU A 13 -10.59 -27.06 -0.90
C LEU A 13 -10.82 -28.44 -1.50
N ASP A 14 -12.05 -28.95 -1.36
CA ASP A 14 -12.47 -30.17 -2.04
C ASP A 14 -12.60 -29.96 -3.56
N GLU A 15 -12.51 -31.05 -4.32
CA GLU A 15 -12.62 -31.01 -5.80
C GLU A 15 -13.92 -30.37 -6.31
N SER A 16 -15.02 -30.56 -5.59
CA SER A 16 -16.30 -29.94 -5.90
C SER A 16 -16.28 -28.41 -5.80
N ALA A 17 -15.46 -27.87 -4.89
CA ALA A 17 -15.26 -26.43 -4.71
C ALA A 17 -14.21 -25.87 -5.68
N TRP A 18 -13.18 -26.63 -6.03
CA TRP A 18 -12.18 -26.21 -7.02
C TRP A 18 -12.71 -26.15 -8.44
N ARG A 19 -13.55 -27.11 -8.86
CA ARG A 19 -14.06 -27.18 -10.24
C ARG A 19 -14.67 -25.87 -10.75
N PRO A 20 -15.60 -25.20 -10.04
CA PRO A 20 -16.15 -23.92 -10.51
C PRO A 20 -15.10 -22.80 -10.54
N LEU A 21 -14.15 -22.76 -9.60
CA LEU A 21 -13.09 -21.75 -9.58
C LEU A 21 -12.17 -21.90 -10.80
N LEU A 22 -11.73 -23.13 -11.10
CA LEU A 22 -10.87 -23.40 -12.25
C LEU A 22 -11.58 -23.10 -13.58
N ASP A 23 -12.88 -23.38 -13.66
CA ASP A 23 -13.69 -23.06 -14.83
C ASP A 23 -13.82 -21.54 -15.06
N GLN A 24 -14.13 -20.80 -13.99
CA GLN A 24 -14.17 -19.34 -14.02
C GLN A 24 -12.80 -18.73 -14.37
N TRP A 25 -11.72 -19.24 -13.77
CA TRP A 25 -10.35 -18.82 -14.10
C TRP A 25 -10.02 -19.06 -15.56
N ARG A 26 -10.38 -20.23 -16.11
CA ARG A 26 -10.13 -20.58 -17.53
C ARG A 26 -10.77 -19.59 -18.50
N HIS A 27 -11.99 -19.15 -18.22
CA HIS A 27 -12.77 -18.32 -19.14
C HIS A 27 -12.50 -16.82 -19.00
N ALA A 28 -11.98 -16.36 -17.86
CA ALA A 28 -11.64 -14.95 -17.65
C ALA A 28 -10.42 -14.52 -18.48
N ARG A 29 -10.59 -13.53 -19.38
CA ARG A 29 -9.52 -13.00 -20.25
C ARG A 29 -8.75 -11.86 -19.61
N ARG A 30 -9.30 -11.25 -18.57
CA ARG A 30 -8.72 -10.16 -17.78
C ARG A 30 -8.82 -10.50 -16.29
N LYS A 31 -7.74 -11.03 -15.72
CA LYS A 31 -7.65 -11.51 -14.33
C LYS A 31 -6.82 -10.53 -13.52
N LEU A 32 -7.44 -9.89 -12.53
CA LEU A 32 -6.79 -8.94 -11.65
C LEU A 32 -6.65 -9.51 -10.24
N ILE A 33 -5.43 -9.76 -9.82
CA ILE A 33 -5.11 -10.09 -8.43
C ILE A 33 -4.90 -8.77 -7.69
N VAL A 34 -5.67 -8.53 -6.63
CA VAL A 34 -5.55 -7.33 -5.79
C VAL A 34 -4.99 -7.75 -4.44
N ALA A 35 -3.78 -7.29 -4.12
CA ALA A 35 -3.12 -7.52 -2.85
C ALA A 35 -3.12 -6.22 -2.01
N GLY A 36 -3.83 -6.24 -0.89
CA GLY A 36 -3.75 -5.19 0.13
C GLY A 36 -2.72 -5.50 1.22
N MET A 37 -2.81 -4.78 2.34
CA MET A 37 -1.87 -4.91 3.46
C MET A 37 -1.72 -6.36 3.96
N MET A 38 -0.50 -6.89 3.96
CA MET A 38 -0.21 -8.25 4.45
C MET A 38 1.26 -8.41 4.85
N ASN A 39 1.57 -9.48 5.58
CA ASN A 39 2.95 -9.86 5.87
C ASN A 39 3.61 -10.48 4.63
N VAL A 40 4.94 -10.54 4.63
CA VAL A 40 5.72 -11.27 3.63
C VAL A 40 5.32 -12.76 3.66
N ASP A 41 5.02 -13.31 2.49
CA ASP A 41 4.69 -14.73 2.29
C ASP A 41 5.45 -15.26 1.06
N PRO A 42 6.57 -15.99 1.27
CA PRO A 42 7.38 -16.52 0.17
C PRO A 42 6.62 -17.51 -0.72
N THR A 43 5.68 -18.28 -0.15
CA THR A 43 4.85 -19.24 -0.88
C THR A 43 3.93 -18.51 -1.85
N LEU A 44 3.28 -17.44 -1.37
CA LEU A 44 2.49 -16.55 -2.22
C LEU A 44 3.34 -15.91 -3.33
N HIS A 45 4.55 -15.45 -3.01
CA HIS A 45 5.43 -14.82 -4.00
C HIS A 45 5.75 -15.77 -5.16
N ALA A 46 6.14 -17.01 -4.85
CA ALA A 46 6.46 -18.01 -5.87
C ALA A 46 5.24 -18.35 -6.75
N ALA A 47 4.06 -18.52 -6.13
CA ALA A 47 2.84 -18.81 -6.86
C ALA A 47 2.41 -17.65 -7.77
N LEU A 48 2.49 -16.41 -7.30
CA LEU A 48 2.17 -15.23 -8.12
C LEU A 48 3.14 -15.07 -9.28
N GLN A 49 4.45 -15.29 -9.08
CA GLN A 49 5.43 -15.28 -10.18
C GLN A 49 5.06 -16.31 -11.26
N CYS A 50 4.65 -17.51 -10.87
CA CYS A 50 4.20 -18.54 -11.82
C CYS A 50 2.96 -18.10 -12.60
N LEU A 51 1.96 -17.56 -11.92
CA LEU A 51 0.69 -17.13 -12.53
C LEU A 51 0.85 -15.92 -13.45
N GLN A 52 1.80 -15.02 -13.18
CA GLN A 52 2.10 -13.86 -14.03
C GLN A 52 2.70 -14.23 -15.40
N ASN A 53 3.05 -15.50 -15.63
CA ASN A 53 3.40 -15.99 -16.96
C ASN A 53 2.19 -16.07 -17.91
N ASP A 54 0.96 -16.06 -17.37
CA ASP A 54 -0.27 -15.93 -18.17
C ASP A 54 -0.52 -14.45 -18.49
N PRO A 55 -0.55 -14.02 -19.77
CA PRO A 55 -0.70 -12.61 -20.13
C PRO A 55 -2.10 -12.03 -19.82
N SER A 56 -3.04 -12.87 -19.39
CA SER A 56 -4.32 -12.42 -18.84
C SER A 56 -4.27 -12.08 -17.35
N VAL A 57 -3.16 -12.36 -16.65
CA VAL A 57 -3.02 -12.14 -15.20
C VAL A 57 -2.18 -10.90 -14.92
N VAL A 58 -2.69 -10.03 -14.05
CA VAL A 58 -1.93 -8.91 -13.49
C VAL A 58 -2.10 -8.82 -11.98
N VAL A 59 -1.08 -8.30 -11.30
CA VAL A 59 -1.08 -8.11 -9.85
C VAL A 59 -1.06 -6.62 -9.53
N PHE A 60 -2.14 -6.11 -8.95
CA PHE A 60 -2.20 -4.81 -8.31
C PHE A 60 -1.85 -4.96 -6.84
N ALA A 61 -0.82 -4.26 -6.36
CA ALA A 61 -0.36 -4.36 -4.98
C ALA A 61 -0.35 -2.98 -4.32
N ASP A 62 -0.95 -2.87 -3.14
CA ASP A 62 -0.71 -1.74 -2.24
C ASP A 62 0.74 -1.76 -1.76
N VAL A 63 1.37 -0.60 -1.50
CA VAL A 63 2.76 -0.53 -1.00
C VAL A 63 3.02 -1.43 0.21
N THR A 64 1.99 -1.67 1.04
CA THR A 64 2.01 -2.52 2.24
C THR A 64 1.70 -4.00 1.99
N ALA A 65 1.55 -4.42 0.73
CA ALA A 65 1.30 -5.81 0.37
C ALA A 65 2.56 -6.69 0.41
N ASN A 66 3.75 -6.08 0.54
CA ASN A 66 5.02 -6.78 0.74
C ASN A 66 5.31 -7.84 -0.34
N LEU A 67 4.99 -7.54 -1.61
CA LEU A 67 5.24 -8.41 -2.76
C LEU A 67 6.57 -8.12 -3.50
N TRP A 68 7.20 -6.98 -3.20
CA TRP A 68 8.47 -6.54 -3.80
C TRP A 68 9.68 -7.22 -3.13
N PRO A 69 10.84 -7.28 -3.82
CA PRO A 69 11.01 -7.11 -5.27
C PRO A 69 10.68 -8.40 -6.05
N ARG A 70 10.20 -9.44 -5.36
CA ARG A 70 10.12 -10.81 -5.90
C ARG A 70 9.01 -10.97 -6.93
N VAL A 71 7.82 -10.44 -6.66
CA VAL A 71 6.73 -10.37 -7.64
C VAL A 71 6.93 -9.10 -8.49
N ALA A 72 6.41 -9.08 -9.72
CA ALA A 72 6.36 -7.88 -10.56
C ALA A 72 4.97 -7.23 -10.51
N PRO A 73 4.54 -6.62 -9.38
CA PRO A 73 3.25 -5.96 -9.31
C PRO A 73 3.25 -4.64 -10.09
N LEU A 74 2.06 -4.14 -10.37
CA LEU A 74 1.83 -2.85 -11.00
C LEU A 74 2.02 -1.71 -9.97
N VAL A 75 3.28 -1.37 -9.68
CA VAL A 75 3.69 -0.37 -8.68
C VAL A 75 2.97 0.97 -8.83
N HIS A 76 2.79 1.46 -10.07
CA HIS A 76 2.22 2.77 -10.37
C HIS A 76 0.79 2.66 -10.95
N ALA A 77 0.11 1.52 -10.76
CA ALA A 77 -1.26 1.35 -11.24
C ALA A 77 -2.23 2.35 -10.63
N ASP A 78 -2.02 2.78 -9.37
CA ASP A 78 -2.88 3.79 -8.74
C ASP A 78 -2.82 5.13 -9.48
N VAL A 79 -1.63 5.53 -9.94
CA VAL A 79 -1.44 6.72 -10.78
C VAL A 79 -2.07 6.52 -12.15
N ALA A 80 -1.89 5.35 -12.77
CA ALA A 80 -2.49 5.02 -14.06
C ALA A 80 -4.03 5.08 -14.03
N LEU A 81 -4.64 4.58 -12.95
CA LEU A 81 -6.09 4.61 -12.73
C LEU A 81 -6.64 6.01 -12.42
N GLY A 82 -5.77 7.00 -12.21
CA GLY A 82 -6.17 8.41 -12.11
C GLY A 82 -6.69 9.01 -13.43
N THR A 83 -6.56 8.28 -14.55
CA THR A 83 -7.12 8.69 -15.85
C THR A 83 -8.64 8.81 -15.81
N ARG A 84 -9.17 9.74 -16.62
CA ARG A 84 -10.63 9.90 -16.84
C ARG A 84 -11.08 9.38 -18.20
N ASP A 85 -10.16 8.85 -19.01
CA ASP A 85 -10.48 8.32 -20.34
C ASP A 85 -11.31 7.03 -20.22
N PRO A 86 -12.59 7.01 -20.68
CA PRO A 86 -13.45 5.84 -20.57
C PRO A 86 -12.90 4.62 -21.31
N ALA A 87 -12.24 4.80 -22.46
CA ALA A 87 -11.69 3.70 -23.24
C ALA A 87 -10.54 3.01 -22.51
N THR A 88 -9.65 3.78 -21.90
CA THR A 88 -8.60 3.25 -21.03
C THR A 88 -9.18 2.49 -19.83
N LEU A 89 -10.16 3.07 -19.13
CA LEU A 89 -10.77 2.41 -17.96
C LEU A 89 -11.49 1.10 -18.34
N GLU A 90 -12.15 1.06 -19.50
CA GLU A 90 -12.75 -0.16 -20.03
C GLU A 90 -11.69 -1.23 -20.33
N ALA A 91 -10.58 -0.83 -20.97
CA ALA A 91 -9.48 -1.74 -21.27
C ALA A 91 -8.82 -2.33 -20.01
N LEU A 92 -8.82 -1.59 -18.89
CA LEU A 92 -8.28 -2.03 -17.60
C LEU A 92 -9.28 -2.82 -16.73
N THR A 93 -10.56 -2.83 -17.10
CA THR A 93 -11.61 -3.48 -16.30
C THR A 93 -11.44 -5.01 -16.33
N PRO A 94 -11.36 -5.68 -15.17
CA PRO A 94 -11.19 -7.12 -15.11
C PRO A 94 -12.50 -7.89 -15.30
N ASP A 95 -12.39 -9.11 -15.82
CA ASP A 95 -13.49 -10.08 -15.84
C ASP A 95 -13.58 -10.83 -14.50
N LEU A 96 -12.41 -11.13 -13.91
CA LEU A 96 -12.23 -11.82 -12.64
C LEU A 96 -11.28 -11.05 -11.73
N VAL A 97 -11.69 -10.84 -10.48
CA VAL A 97 -10.85 -10.28 -9.42
C VAL A 97 -10.60 -11.32 -8.35
N VAL A 98 -9.34 -11.46 -7.92
CA VAL A 98 -8.97 -12.23 -6.71
C VAL A 98 -8.36 -11.27 -5.70
N TYR A 99 -9.09 -11.00 -4.63
CA TYR A 99 -8.69 -10.06 -3.57
C TYR A 99 -8.10 -10.79 -2.38
N ILE A 100 -6.91 -10.36 -1.94
CA ILE A 100 -6.19 -10.88 -0.77
C ILE A 100 -5.66 -9.76 0.12
N GLY A 101 -5.44 -10.11 1.39
CA GLY A 101 -4.88 -9.20 2.39
C GLY A 101 -5.90 -8.19 2.93
N GLY A 102 -5.37 -7.19 3.63
CA GLY A 102 -6.11 -6.11 4.26
C GLY A 102 -6.58 -5.04 3.26
N PRO A 103 -6.94 -3.84 3.73
CA PRO A 103 -7.42 -2.76 2.86
C PRO A 103 -6.34 -2.25 1.91
N VAL A 104 -6.74 -1.85 0.70
CA VAL A 104 -5.91 -1.07 -0.23
C VAL A 104 -6.11 0.44 -0.04
N THR A 105 -5.06 1.21 -0.29
CA THR A 105 -5.02 2.68 -0.20
C THR A 105 -5.67 3.34 -1.41
N SER A 106 -5.53 2.73 -2.60
CA SER A 106 -6.05 3.26 -3.87
C SER A 106 -7.55 3.54 -3.83
N LYS A 107 -7.91 4.83 -3.98
CA LYS A 107 -9.29 5.26 -4.22
C LYS A 107 -9.71 4.90 -5.65
N TYR A 108 -8.81 5.03 -6.63
CA TYR A 108 -9.12 4.84 -8.04
C TYR A 108 -9.47 3.38 -8.35
N LEU A 109 -8.77 2.40 -7.77
CA LEU A 109 -9.13 0.99 -7.90
C LEU A 109 -10.51 0.70 -7.30
N LYS A 110 -10.82 1.26 -6.12
CA LYS A 110 -12.15 1.12 -5.51
C LYS A 110 -13.24 1.71 -6.40
N THR A 111 -13.01 2.87 -6.99
CA THR A 111 -13.96 3.48 -7.92
C THR A 111 -14.13 2.64 -9.18
N LEU A 112 -13.04 2.14 -9.79
CA LEU A 112 -13.10 1.29 -10.97
C LEU A 112 -13.98 0.07 -10.70
N LEU A 113 -13.68 -0.72 -9.66
CA LEU A 113 -14.38 -1.97 -9.38
C LEU A 113 -15.83 -1.78 -8.90
N ARG A 114 -16.18 -0.62 -8.32
CA ARG A 114 -17.58 -0.30 -7.97
C ARG A 114 -18.40 0.19 -9.16
N THR A 115 -17.77 0.90 -10.10
CA THR A 115 -18.46 1.45 -11.29
C THR A 115 -18.49 0.47 -12.45
N ARG A 116 -17.56 -0.49 -12.46
CA ARG A 116 -17.42 -1.55 -13.46
C ARG A 116 -17.16 -2.88 -12.73
N PRO A 117 -18.20 -3.47 -12.12
CA PRO A 117 -18.04 -4.69 -11.36
C PRO A 117 -17.56 -5.84 -12.25
N PRO A 118 -16.58 -6.64 -11.80
CA PRO A 118 -16.19 -7.85 -12.51
C PRO A 118 -17.34 -8.87 -12.46
N GLN A 119 -17.31 -9.85 -13.37
CA GLN A 119 -18.26 -10.96 -13.33
C GLN A 119 -18.06 -11.80 -12.07
N GLN A 120 -16.81 -11.91 -11.61
CA GLN A 120 -16.43 -12.65 -10.42
C GLN A 120 -15.47 -11.83 -9.57
N LEU A 121 -15.72 -11.79 -8.26
CA LEU A 121 -14.79 -11.25 -7.26
C LEU A 121 -14.66 -12.25 -6.13
N TRP A 122 -13.52 -12.92 -6.12
CA TRP A 122 -13.14 -13.86 -5.07
C TRP A 122 -12.40 -13.12 -3.98
N ARG A 123 -12.77 -13.39 -2.73
CA ARG A 123 -11.99 -12.99 -1.56
C ARG A 123 -11.34 -14.22 -0.96
N VAL A 124 -10.01 -14.24 -0.93
CA VAL A 124 -9.25 -15.33 -0.31
C VAL A 124 -8.68 -14.83 0.99
N GLN A 125 -9.16 -15.40 2.10
CA GLN A 125 -8.67 -15.06 3.43
C GLN A 125 -8.80 -16.25 4.38
N PRO A 126 -7.91 -16.38 5.37
CA PRO A 126 -7.87 -17.54 6.26
C PRO A 126 -9.21 -17.81 6.95
N ALA A 127 -9.86 -16.76 7.45
CA ALA A 127 -11.08 -16.86 8.24
C ALA A 127 -11.75 -15.50 8.45
N GLY A 128 -12.91 -15.52 9.10
CA GLY A 128 -13.60 -14.34 9.62
C GLY A 128 -14.44 -13.61 8.58
N ALA A 129 -15.05 -12.51 9.01
CA ALA A 129 -15.80 -11.63 8.12
C ALA A 129 -14.86 -11.03 7.07
N ALA A 130 -15.37 -10.89 5.85
CA ALA A 130 -14.67 -10.29 4.73
C ALA A 130 -15.39 -8.98 4.38
N PRO A 131 -14.98 -7.83 4.95
CA PRO A 131 -15.67 -6.56 4.70
C PRO A 131 -15.66 -6.24 3.22
N ASP A 132 -16.84 -6.25 2.60
CA ASP A 132 -16.92 -6.02 1.17
C ASP A 132 -16.95 -4.54 0.80
N THR A 133 -15.76 -3.93 0.78
CA THR A 133 -15.60 -2.55 0.35
C THR A 133 -15.87 -2.32 -1.14
N TYR A 134 -16.02 -3.37 -1.95
CA TYR A 134 -16.31 -3.26 -3.38
C TYR A 134 -17.78 -3.53 -3.70
N GLN A 135 -18.55 -4.05 -2.76
CA GLN A 135 -20.00 -4.35 -2.89
C GLN A 135 -20.34 -5.36 -3.99
N HIS A 136 -19.37 -6.22 -4.37
CA HIS A 136 -19.46 -7.15 -5.49
C HIS A 136 -18.78 -8.51 -5.22
N THR A 137 -18.51 -8.87 -3.97
CA THR A 137 -17.91 -10.18 -3.63
C THR A 137 -18.86 -11.30 -4.02
N THR A 138 -18.42 -12.15 -4.96
CA THR A 138 -19.20 -13.30 -5.44
C THR A 138 -18.82 -14.58 -4.72
N THR A 139 -17.58 -14.71 -4.24
CA THR A 139 -17.09 -15.91 -3.59
C THR A 139 -16.15 -15.57 -2.44
N LEU A 140 -16.37 -16.22 -1.29
CA LEU A 140 -15.46 -16.16 -0.14
C LEU A 140 -14.76 -17.50 0.01
N ILE A 141 -13.44 -17.49 -0.01
CA ILE A 141 -12.57 -18.66 0.03
C ILE A 141 -11.77 -18.64 1.33
N HIS A 142 -12.02 -19.62 2.19
CA HIS A 142 -11.41 -19.74 3.52
C HIS A 142 -10.09 -20.52 3.49
N MET A 143 -9.06 -19.91 2.90
CA MET A 143 -7.70 -20.46 2.80
C MET A 143 -6.65 -19.40 3.11
N GLN A 144 -5.45 -19.83 3.46
CA GLN A 144 -4.29 -18.94 3.41
C GLN A 144 -4.03 -18.52 1.95
N PRO A 145 -3.72 -17.25 1.67
CA PRO A 145 -3.40 -16.79 0.31
C PRO A 145 -2.29 -17.60 -0.35
N GLY A 146 -1.18 -17.86 0.34
CA GLY A 146 -0.08 -18.69 -0.18
C GLY A 146 -0.52 -20.09 -0.60
N ASP A 147 -1.28 -20.78 0.26
CA ASP A 147 -1.80 -22.13 -0.03
C ASP A 147 -2.75 -22.12 -1.23
N PHE A 148 -3.69 -21.16 -1.27
CA PHE A 148 -4.65 -21.04 -2.38
C PHE A 148 -3.96 -20.78 -3.71
N PHE A 149 -3.04 -19.81 -3.75
CA PHE A 149 -2.37 -19.46 -5.00
C PHE A 149 -1.40 -20.53 -5.45
N SER A 150 -0.77 -21.27 -4.55
CA SER A 150 0.08 -22.42 -4.90
C SER A 150 -0.75 -23.51 -5.57
N ALA A 151 -1.87 -23.90 -4.95
CA ALA A 151 -2.79 -24.88 -5.53
C ALA A 151 -3.40 -24.39 -6.85
N LEU A 152 -3.73 -23.09 -6.96
CA LEU A 152 -4.20 -22.50 -8.21
C LEU A 152 -3.12 -22.56 -9.30
N ALA A 153 -1.86 -22.22 -8.98
CA ALA A 153 -0.76 -22.26 -9.94
C ALA A 153 -0.48 -23.68 -10.47
N GLU A 154 -0.58 -24.70 -9.62
CA GLU A 154 -0.42 -26.11 -10.03
C GLU A 154 -1.56 -26.62 -10.92
N ARG A 155 -2.78 -26.10 -10.71
CA ARG A 155 -4.00 -26.61 -11.34
C ARG A 155 -4.53 -25.70 -12.44
N ALA A 156 -3.97 -24.51 -12.58
CA ALA A 156 -4.44 -23.53 -13.55
C ALA A 156 -4.34 -24.11 -14.97
N PRO A 157 -5.33 -23.83 -15.83
CA PRO A 157 -5.23 -24.17 -17.24
C PRO A 157 -4.04 -23.43 -17.89
N ALA A 158 -3.63 -23.91 -19.06
CA ALA A 158 -2.60 -23.26 -19.85
C ALA A 158 -2.92 -21.76 -20.07
N PRO A 159 -1.88 -20.90 -20.17
CA PRO A 159 -2.04 -19.48 -20.48
C PRO A 159 -2.97 -19.25 -21.66
N ILE A 160 -3.79 -18.20 -21.56
CA ILE A 160 -4.73 -17.82 -22.61
C ILE A 160 -4.23 -16.58 -23.34
N ALA A 161 -4.55 -16.44 -24.63
CA ALA A 161 -4.23 -15.24 -25.37
C ALA A 161 -5.00 -14.04 -24.79
N SER A 162 -4.27 -13.02 -24.37
CA SER A 162 -4.81 -11.75 -23.85
C SER A 162 -3.78 -10.65 -24.01
N ASP A 163 -4.23 -9.41 -24.20
CA ASP A 163 -3.40 -8.20 -24.20
C ASP A 163 -3.46 -7.45 -22.86
N TYR A 164 -4.09 -8.04 -21.83
CA TYR A 164 -4.39 -7.37 -20.57
C TYR A 164 -3.14 -6.96 -19.80
N ALA A 165 -2.19 -7.89 -19.60
CA ALA A 165 -0.93 -7.58 -18.94
C ALA A 165 -0.09 -6.55 -19.71
N GLN A 166 -0.11 -6.61 -21.05
CA GLN A 166 0.59 -5.64 -21.89
C GLN A 166 0.01 -4.22 -21.72
N LYS A 167 -1.32 -4.07 -21.76
CA LYS A 167 -2.02 -2.79 -21.56
C LYS A 167 -1.71 -2.19 -20.19
N TRP A 168 -1.80 -3.00 -19.14
CA TRP A 168 -1.45 -2.58 -17.79
C TRP A 168 0.02 -2.17 -17.67
N SER A 169 0.93 -2.97 -18.22
CA SER A 169 2.37 -2.69 -18.19
C SER A 169 2.71 -1.38 -18.91
N ALA A 170 2.13 -1.14 -20.09
CA ALA A 170 2.31 0.10 -20.84
C ALA A 170 1.84 1.33 -20.05
N LEU A 171 0.66 1.26 -19.42
CA LEU A 171 0.13 2.36 -18.62
C LEU A 171 0.88 2.56 -17.31
N ASN A 172 1.32 1.49 -16.65
CA ASN A 172 2.16 1.54 -15.46
C ASN A 172 3.50 2.24 -15.76
N ALA A 173 4.13 1.91 -16.90
CA ALA A 173 5.37 2.56 -17.34
C ALA A 173 5.16 4.05 -17.71
N LEU A 174 4.07 4.37 -18.39
CA LEU A 174 3.70 5.76 -18.70
C LEU A 174 3.44 6.57 -17.43
N ALA A 175 2.69 6.00 -16.48
CA ALA A 175 2.38 6.61 -15.20
C ALA A 175 3.65 6.89 -14.39
N ARG A 176 4.57 5.92 -14.31
CA ARG A 176 5.90 6.12 -13.69
C ARG A 176 6.64 7.29 -14.31
N LYS A 177 6.76 7.30 -15.64
CA LYS A 177 7.48 8.34 -16.37
C LYS A 177 6.88 9.72 -16.10
N ARG A 178 5.55 9.86 -16.16
CA ARG A 178 4.87 11.14 -15.92
C ARG A 178 4.97 11.59 -14.48
N LEU A 179 4.83 10.67 -13.52
CA LEU A 179 4.99 10.97 -12.10
C LEU A 179 6.40 11.51 -11.82
N PHE A 180 7.44 10.83 -12.28
CA PHE A 180 8.80 11.23 -11.99
C PHE A 180 9.19 12.53 -12.70
N GLN A 181 8.74 12.74 -13.95
CA GLN A 181 8.86 14.04 -14.62
C GLN A 181 8.21 15.18 -13.81
N LEU A 182 7.03 14.94 -13.24
CA LEU A 182 6.34 15.91 -12.40
C LEU A 182 7.13 16.18 -11.11
N LEU A 183 7.61 15.13 -10.44
CA LEU A 183 8.40 15.27 -9.21
C LEU A 183 9.75 15.97 -9.43
N ASP A 184 10.38 15.77 -10.60
CA ASP A 184 11.66 16.39 -10.94
C ASP A 184 11.48 17.88 -11.29
N ALA A 185 10.32 18.27 -11.82
CA ALA A 185 10.02 19.66 -12.20
C ALA A 185 9.36 20.48 -11.07
N ALA A 186 8.76 19.82 -10.08
CA ALA A 186 8.10 20.50 -8.96
C ALA A 186 9.12 21.07 -7.95
N PRO A 187 8.77 22.16 -7.23
CA PRO A 187 9.53 22.58 -6.07
C PRO A 187 9.67 21.45 -5.04
N PHE A 188 10.75 21.49 -4.25
CA PHE A 188 10.95 20.54 -3.17
C PHE A 188 9.77 20.56 -2.19
N GLY A 189 9.29 19.38 -1.85
CA GLY A 189 8.14 19.18 -0.97
C GLY A 189 7.96 17.71 -0.61
N GLU A 190 6.95 17.41 0.19
CA GLU A 190 6.74 16.10 0.83
C GLU A 190 6.71 14.93 -0.16
N PHE A 191 6.14 15.14 -1.35
CA PHE A 191 6.03 14.09 -2.34
C PHE A 191 7.39 13.76 -2.99
N GLN A 192 8.20 14.78 -3.29
CA GLN A 192 9.56 14.59 -3.78
C GLN A 192 10.47 14.02 -2.67
N ALA A 193 10.32 14.51 -1.44
CA ALA A 193 11.02 13.98 -0.27
C ALA A 193 10.70 12.50 -0.03
N THR A 194 9.43 12.09 -0.16
CA THR A 194 9.03 10.68 -0.09
C THR A 194 9.79 9.83 -1.09
N ARG A 195 9.90 10.28 -2.35
CA ARG A 195 10.68 9.55 -3.37
C ARG A 195 12.14 9.41 -2.97
N ILE A 196 12.78 10.51 -2.56
CA ILE A 196 14.19 10.51 -2.16
C ILE A 196 14.42 9.54 -0.99
N VAL A 197 13.55 9.56 0.02
CA VAL A 197 13.68 8.65 1.17
C VAL A 197 13.51 7.19 0.75
N LEU A 198 12.50 6.88 -0.06
CA LEU A 198 12.26 5.50 -0.53
C LEU A 198 13.41 4.97 -1.39
N GLU A 199 14.02 5.82 -2.23
CA GLU A 199 15.20 5.46 -3.03
C GLU A 199 16.47 5.30 -2.17
N ALA A 200 16.53 5.93 -0.99
CA ALA A 200 17.66 5.86 -0.06
C ALA A 200 17.50 4.79 1.04
N LEU A 201 16.40 4.03 1.07
CA LEU A 201 16.21 2.99 2.07
C LEU A 201 17.27 1.88 1.90
N PRO A 202 17.95 1.48 2.98
CA PRO A 202 18.84 0.32 2.92
C PRO A 202 18.07 -0.96 2.60
N ASP A 203 18.69 -1.87 1.87
CA ASP A 203 18.16 -3.22 1.72
C ASP A 203 17.96 -3.88 3.10
N GLN A 204 16.95 -4.72 3.21
CA GLN A 204 16.56 -5.39 4.46
C GLN A 204 16.10 -4.46 5.61
N SER A 205 15.99 -3.15 5.37
CA SER A 205 15.38 -2.21 6.33
C SER A 205 13.88 -2.47 6.54
N LEU A 206 13.32 -1.88 7.59
CA LEU A 206 11.87 -1.82 7.80
C LEU A 206 11.36 -0.43 7.47
N LEU A 207 10.23 -0.36 6.78
CA LEU A 207 9.52 0.88 6.51
C LEU A 207 8.17 0.88 7.24
N GLN A 208 7.97 1.87 8.09
CA GLN A 208 6.70 2.17 8.75
C GLN A 208 6.13 3.44 8.14
N ILE A 209 4.84 3.44 7.79
CA ILE A 209 4.23 4.58 7.12
C ILE A 209 3.01 5.04 7.90
N GLY A 210 3.01 6.33 8.26
CA GLY A 210 1.88 7.02 8.87
C GLY A 210 0.70 7.11 7.91
N ASN A 211 -0.50 7.19 8.50
CA ASN A 211 -1.73 7.47 7.76
C ASN A 211 -1.73 8.92 7.21
N SER A 212 -2.82 9.31 6.54
CA SER A 212 -2.93 10.59 5.81
C SER A 212 -2.14 10.61 4.48
N MET A 213 -1.39 11.67 4.19
CA MET A 213 -0.63 11.79 2.94
C MET A 213 0.61 10.87 2.81
N PRO A 214 1.41 10.57 3.86
CA PRO A 214 2.58 9.70 3.73
C PRO A 214 2.30 8.36 3.04
N ILE A 215 1.26 7.62 3.47
CA ILE A 215 0.88 6.34 2.83
C ILE A 215 0.46 6.50 1.38
N ARG A 216 -0.16 7.63 1.01
CA ARG A 216 -0.58 7.90 -0.38
C ARG A 216 0.62 8.21 -1.25
N TYR A 217 1.54 9.07 -0.79
CA TYR A 217 2.78 9.36 -1.49
C TYR A 217 3.60 8.08 -1.70
N ALA A 218 3.77 7.27 -0.65
CA ALA A 218 4.46 6.00 -0.76
C ALA A 218 3.76 5.01 -1.71
N ASN A 219 2.43 4.99 -1.74
CA ASN A 219 1.68 4.15 -2.69
C ASN A 219 1.81 4.63 -4.14
N PHE A 220 1.93 5.93 -4.39
CA PHE A 220 2.12 6.47 -5.74
C PHE A 220 3.56 6.31 -6.25
N VAL A 221 4.56 6.57 -5.40
CA VAL A 221 5.97 6.39 -5.73
C VAL A 221 6.31 4.89 -5.82
N GLY A 222 5.83 4.10 -4.88
CA GLY A 222 6.14 2.69 -4.73
C GLY A 222 7.58 2.42 -4.30
N VAL A 223 7.87 1.14 -4.07
CA VAL A 223 9.22 0.65 -3.74
C VAL A 223 9.86 0.13 -5.02
N THR A 224 11.05 0.63 -5.35
CA THR A 224 11.76 0.23 -6.59
C THR A 224 12.66 -0.99 -6.33
N PRO A 225 12.73 -1.96 -7.28
CA PRO A 225 13.69 -3.06 -7.18
C PRO A 225 15.13 -2.56 -7.00
N GLY A 226 15.89 -3.22 -6.11
CA GLY A 226 17.27 -2.85 -5.77
C GLY A 226 17.42 -1.85 -4.61
N HIS A 227 16.31 -1.33 -4.08
CA HIS A 227 16.25 -0.49 -2.87
C HIS A 227 14.99 -0.86 -2.07
N ALA A 228 14.85 -2.16 -1.75
CA ALA A 228 13.59 -2.68 -1.21
C ALA A 228 13.74 -3.02 0.28
N PRO A 229 12.94 -2.38 1.18
CA PRO A 229 12.89 -2.82 2.56
C PRO A 229 12.41 -4.28 2.63
N ALA A 230 12.84 -5.00 3.67
CA ALA A 230 12.34 -6.34 3.96
C ALA A 230 10.84 -6.34 4.21
N GLN A 231 10.32 -5.25 4.79
CA GLN A 231 8.90 -5.11 5.07
C GLN A 231 8.46 -3.64 5.09
N VAL A 232 7.29 -3.39 4.53
CA VAL A 232 6.55 -2.13 4.58
C VAL A 232 5.26 -2.35 5.37
N ASN A 233 5.05 -1.54 6.40
CA ASN A 233 3.91 -1.64 7.31
C ASN A 233 3.24 -0.28 7.52
N ALA A 234 1.96 -0.31 7.87
CA ALA A 234 1.20 0.87 8.28
C ALA A 234 -0.02 0.45 9.11
N ASN A 235 -0.50 1.32 10.00
CA ASN A 235 -1.68 1.07 10.82
C ASN A 235 -2.97 1.31 10.01
N ARG A 236 -3.28 0.42 9.05
CA ARG A 236 -4.38 0.62 8.07
C ARG A 236 -5.74 0.07 8.50
N GLY A 237 -5.85 -0.60 9.65
CA GLY A 237 -7.11 -1.18 10.14
C GLY A 237 -8.23 -0.15 10.26
N THR A 238 -8.08 0.79 11.20
CA THR A 238 -8.98 1.96 11.36
C THR A 238 -8.41 3.24 10.75
N SER A 239 -7.18 3.18 10.22
CA SER A 239 -6.47 4.32 9.60
C SER A 239 -6.23 5.52 10.54
N GLY A 240 -6.09 5.27 11.85
CA GLY A 240 -5.84 6.29 12.87
C GLY A 240 -4.48 6.98 12.73
N ILE A 241 -4.41 8.26 13.08
CA ILE A 241 -3.13 9.00 13.16
C ILE A 241 -2.39 8.75 14.47
N ASP A 242 -3.10 8.17 15.43
CA ASP A 242 -2.65 7.73 16.74
C ASP A 242 -1.78 6.46 16.64
N GLY A 243 -0.75 6.37 17.49
CA GLY A 243 0.04 5.16 17.69
C GLY A 243 1.08 4.83 16.60
N CYS A 244 1.27 5.68 15.58
CA CYS A 244 2.23 5.39 14.50
C CYS A 244 3.70 5.47 14.93
N VAL A 245 4.04 6.39 15.86
CA VAL A 245 5.39 6.51 16.43
C VAL A 245 5.67 5.32 17.34
N SER A 246 4.75 5.01 18.23
CA SER A 246 4.81 3.86 19.14
C SER A 246 4.95 2.53 18.37
N THR A 247 4.21 2.37 17.28
CA THR A 247 4.31 1.18 16.41
C THR A 247 5.68 1.09 15.75
N ALA A 248 6.23 2.21 15.26
CA ALA A 248 7.54 2.23 14.65
C ALA A 248 8.68 1.95 15.64
N VAL A 249 8.59 2.50 16.86
CA VAL A 249 9.52 2.18 17.96
C VAL A 249 9.45 0.68 18.28
N GLY A 250 8.24 0.11 18.39
CA GLY A 250 8.05 -1.32 18.61
C GLY A 250 8.69 -2.18 17.51
N ALA A 251 8.52 -1.81 16.25
CA ALA A 251 9.16 -2.50 15.13
C ALA A 251 10.69 -2.37 15.14
N ALA A 252 11.22 -1.21 15.51
CA ALA A 252 12.67 -1.00 15.63
C ALA A 252 13.28 -1.84 16.77
N LEU A 253 12.51 -2.19 17.80
CA LEU A 253 12.96 -3.06 18.90
C LEU A 253 13.02 -4.55 18.54
N THR A 254 12.42 -5.00 17.42
CA THR A 254 12.40 -6.42 17.04
C THR A 254 13.54 -6.82 16.10
N THR A 255 14.38 -5.88 15.69
CA THR A 255 15.46 -6.08 14.72
C THR A 255 16.58 -5.07 14.94
N ASP A 256 17.79 -5.38 14.48
CA ASP A 256 18.89 -4.42 14.40
C ASP A 256 18.89 -3.62 13.08
N ALA A 257 18.07 -4.03 12.10
CA ALA A 257 17.96 -3.35 10.81
C ALA A 257 17.33 -1.95 10.97
N LEU A 258 17.76 -0.99 10.14
CA LEU A 258 17.20 0.37 10.16
C LEU A 258 15.68 0.32 9.98
N THR A 259 14.95 0.92 10.91
CA THR A 259 13.49 1.09 10.84
C THR A 259 13.19 2.56 10.59
N THR A 260 12.66 2.87 9.41
CA THR A 260 12.30 4.24 9.01
C THR A 260 10.80 4.44 9.14
N LEU A 261 10.37 5.47 9.88
CA LEU A 261 8.99 5.95 9.92
C LEU A 261 8.83 7.17 8.99
N LEU A 262 7.92 7.10 8.01
CA LEU A 262 7.42 8.26 7.27
C LEU A 262 6.14 8.76 7.92
N VAL A 263 6.10 9.98 8.44
CA VAL A 263 4.94 10.47 9.22
C VAL A 263 4.68 11.96 8.98
N GLY A 264 3.41 12.37 9.05
CA GLY A 264 3.03 13.78 9.06
C GLY A 264 3.06 14.37 10.48
N ASP A 265 3.22 15.68 10.60
CA ASP A 265 3.25 16.43 11.86
C ASP A 265 2.12 16.16 12.82
N LEU A 266 0.86 16.24 12.40
CA LEU A 266 -0.25 15.99 13.32
C LEU A 266 -0.19 14.57 13.91
N ALA A 267 0.15 13.57 13.09
CA ALA A 267 0.28 12.19 13.55
C ALA A 267 1.49 11.99 14.48
N PHE A 268 2.63 12.60 14.16
CA PHE A 268 3.82 12.58 15.00
C PHE A 268 3.56 13.22 16.35
N PHE A 269 2.96 14.42 16.37
CA PHE A 269 2.70 15.14 17.62
C PHE A 269 1.59 14.49 18.45
N TYR A 270 0.61 13.83 17.81
CA TYR A 270 -0.41 13.04 18.51
C TYR A 270 0.23 11.93 19.34
N ASP A 271 1.24 11.25 18.77
CA ASP A 271 1.88 10.07 19.37
C ASP A 271 3.34 10.33 19.80
N ARG A 272 3.71 11.59 20.07
CA ARG A 272 5.09 11.94 20.44
C ARG A 272 5.58 11.21 21.70
N ASN A 273 4.66 10.89 22.61
CA ASN A 273 4.95 10.14 23.83
C ASN A 273 5.34 8.68 23.53
N GLY A 274 5.15 8.17 22.31
CA GLY A 274 5.71 6.89 21.87
C GLY A 274 7.23 6.83 21.97
N LEU A 275 7.91 8.00 21.91
CA LEU A 275 9.35 8.12 22.14
C LEU A 275 9.77 8.00 23.62
N TRP A 276 8.81 8.02 24.55
CA TRP A 276 9.07 7.91 25.99
C TRP A 276 9.39 6.48 26.40
N GLN A 277 10.52 5.96 25.91
CA GLN A 277 11.08 4.67 26.27
C GLN A 277 12.34 4.85 27.11
N ARG A 278 12.66 3.86 27.96
CA ARG A 278 13.89 3.87 28.77
C ARG A 278 15.15 3.96 27.90
N THR A 279 15.13 3.29 26.75
CA THR A 279 16.21 3.35 25.76
C THR A 279 15.57 3.24 24.38
N LEU A 280 15.75 4.28 23.56
CA LEU A 280 15.31 4.23 22.18
C LEU A 280 16.25 3.36 21.34
N PRO A 281 15.71 2.53 20.43
CA PRO A 281 16.52 1.69 19.57
C PRO A 281 17.38 2.56 18.62
N PRO A 282 18.71 2.32 18.52
CA PRO A 282 19.61 3.18 17.74
C PRO A 282 19.38 3.08 16.22
N ASN A 283 18.66 2.04 15.78
CA ASN A 283 18.24 1.78 14.41
C ASN A 283 16.89 2.43 14.05
N LEU A 284 16.37 3.38 14.85
CA LEU A 284 15.16 4.13 14.51
C LEU A 284 15.49 5.42 13.75
N ARG A 285 14.81 5.62 12.62
CA ARG A 285 14.80 6.87 11.84
C ARG A 285 13.37 7.36 11.68
N ILE A 286 13.12 8.65 11.91
CA ILE A 286 11.82 9.27 11.71
C ILE A 286 11.98 10.40 10.69
N VAL A 287 11.29 10.27 9.57
CA VAL A 287 11.14 11.33 8.58
C VAL A 287 9.78 11.97 8.81
N LEU A 288 9.82 13.20 9.30
CA LEU A 288 8.66 13.99 9.62
C LEU A 288 8.37 15.00 8.50
N PHE A 289 7.22 14.85 7.85
CA PHE A 289 6.67 15.86 6.94
C PHE A 289 5.88 16.90 7.74
N ASN A 290 6.43 18.10 7.85
CA ASN A 290 5.89 19.15 8.71
C ASN A 290 5.29 20.30 7.88
N ASN A 291 4.08 20.09 7.35
CA ASN A 291 3.31 21.13 6.65
C ASN A 291 2.44 22.00 7.59
N HIS A 292 2.60 21.82 8.91
CA HIS A 292 1.89 22.55 9.96
C HIS A 292 0.37 22.35 9.97
N GLY A 293 -0.12 21.18 9.53
CA GLY A 293 -1.54 20.84 9.62
C GLY A 293 -1.97 19.58 8.86
N GLY A 294 -3.28 19.47 8.63
CA GLY A 294 -3.92 18.36 7.95
C GLY A 294 -3.91 18.51 6.42
N GLY A 295 -2.75 18.56 5.77
CA GLY A 295 -2.65 18.80 4.31
C GLY A 295 -3.45 17.86 3.40
N ILE A 296 -3.88 16.69 3.89
CA ILE A 296 -4.80 15.80 3.16
C ILE A 296 -6.16 16.46 2.83
N PHE A 297 -6.64 17.39 3.66
CA PHE A 297 -7.93 18.02 3.45
C PHE A 297 -7.95 18.99 2.26
N ASP A 298 -6.78 19.31 1.70
CA ASP A 298 -6.69 20.03 0.43
C ASP A 298 -7.12 19.18 -0.78
N ILE A 299 -7.09 17.85 -0.66
CA ILE A 299 -7.42 16.93 -1.76
C ILE A 299 -8.69 16.11 -1.53
N ILE A 300 -9.23 16.10 -0.30
CA ILE A 300 -10.49 15.38 0.01
C ILE A 300 -11.67 16.19 -0.52
N GLU A 301 -12.53 15.52 -1.28
CA GLU A 301 -13.78 16.10 -1.77
C GLU A 301 -14.69 16.52 -0.62
N GLY A 302 -15.15 17.76 -0.64
CA GLY A 302 -15.91 18.39 0.43
C GLY A 302 -15.05 19.46 1.09
N PRO A 303 -14.10 19.09 1.98
CA PRO A 303 -13.18 20.04 2.61
C PRO A 303 -12.42 20.92 1.60
N ASN A 304 -12.02 20.36 0.47
CA ASN A 304 -11.30 21.11 -0.58
C ASN A 304 -12.14 22.16 -1.32
N ARG A 305 -13.47 22.19 -1.11
CA ARG A 305 -14.40 23.17 -1.70
C ARG A 305 -14.83 24.25 -0.70
N LEU A 306 -14.45 24.12 0.57
CA LEU A 306 -14.74 25.12 1.60
C LEU A 306 -13.89 26.37 1.39
N ASP A 307 -14.38 27.51 1.88
CA ASP A 307 -13.57 28.71 1.94
C ASP A 307 -12.35 28.51 2.86
N PRO A 308 -11.25 29.27 2.66
CA PRO A 308 -10.01 29.07 3.40
C PRO A 308 -10.15 29.17 4.92
N GLU A 309 -11.02 30.05 5.42
CA GLU A 309 -11.19 30.28 6.87
C GLU A 309 -11.89 29.11 7.54
N THR A 310 -13.01 28.66 6.96
CA THR A 310 -13.73 27.47 7.42
C THR A 310 -12.84 26.23 7.37
N ARG A 311 -12.11 26.05 6.27
CA ARG A 311 -11.20 24.90 6.12
C ARG A 311 -10.08 24.91 7.16
N THR A 312 -9.48 26.06 7.40
CA THR A 312 -8.42 26.23 8.40
C THR A 312 -8.93 25.91 9.80
N THR A 313 -10.09 26.46 10.14
CA THR A 313 -10.70 26.35 11.47
C THR A 313 -11.11 24.91 11.81
N TYR A 314 -11.72 24.20 10.86
CA TYR A 314 -12.37 22.91 11.14
C TYR A 314 -11.60 21.68 10.63
N PHE A 315 -10.64 21.84 9.71
CA PHE A 315 -9.98 20.69 9.07
C PHE A 315 -8.46 20.72 9.21
N LEU A 316 -7.81 21.84 8.91
CA LEU A 316 -6.34 21.85 8.83
C LEU A 316 -5.68 21.81 10.20
N THR A 317 -6.34 22.30 11.26
CA THR A 317 -5.80 22.34 12.63
C THR A 317 -4.35 22.85 12.65
N PRO A 318 -4.08 24.13 12.29
CA PRO A 318 -2.72 24.60 12.13
C PRO A 318 -1.89 24.47 13.42
N GLN A 319 -0.72 23.83 13.32
CA GLN A 319 0.20 23.64 14.44
C GLN A 319 1.63 24.02 14.01
N PRO A 320 2.08 25.27 14.25
CA PRO A 320 3.39 25.75 13.83
C PRO A 320 4.52 25.25 14.77
N LEU A 321 4.53 23.95 15.08
CA LEU A 321 5.52 23.30 15.93
C LEU A 321 6.66 22.73 15.10
N SER A 322 7.85 22.65 15.71
CA SER A 322 8.96 21.84 15.20
C SER A 322 9.20 20.64 16.12
N ALA A 323 9.77 19.56 15.58
CA ALA A 323 10.12 18.38 16.38
C ALA A 323 11.47 18.51 17.10
N GLN A 324 12.17 19.65 16.98
CA GLN A 324 13.51 19.82 17.52
C GLN A 324 13.58 19.63 19.04
N ARG A 325 12.63 20.20 19.80
CA ARG A 325 12.60 20.04 21.25
C ARG A 325 12.23 18.61 21.65
N THR A 326 11.25 18.02 20.98
CA THR A 326 10.91 16.61 21.18
C THR A 326 12.10 15.69 20.91
N ALA A 327 12.88 15.95 19.87
CA ALA A 327 14.10 15.20 19.60
C ALA A 327 15.12 15.37 20.73
N ALA A 328 15.35 16.60 21.20
CA ALA A 328 16.27 16.88 22.30
C ALA A 328 15.85 16.20 23.62
N ASP A 329 14.56 16.25 23.98
CA ASP A 329 14.01 15.63 25.19
C ASP A 329 14.25 14.11 25.23
N HIS A 330 14.33 13.48 24.06
CA HIS A 330 14.53 12.03 23.91
C HIS A 330 15.94 11.65 23.42
N GLY A 331 16.89 12.58 23.37
CA GLY A 331 18.27 12.32 22.95
C GLY A 331 18.43 11.91 21.48
N LEU A 332 17.48 12.28 20.61
CA LEU A 332 17.53 12.03 19.18
C LEU A 332 18.33 13.11 18.46
N ARG A 333 19.07 12.71 17.42
CA ARG A 333 19.66 13.65 16.48
C ARG A 333 18.57 14.28 15.61
N TYR A 334 18.58 15.59 15.48
CA TYR A 334 17.61 16.34 14.69
C TYR A 334 18.29 16.99 13.48
N PHE A 335 17.71 16.77 12.30
CA PHE A 335 18.12 17.39 11.05
C PHE A 335 16.92 18.11 10.45
N TYR A 336 17.15 19.33 9.97
CA TYR A 336 16.14 20.08 9.21
C TYR A 336 16.54 20.09 7.74
N ALA A 337 15.65 19.62 6.88
CA ALA A 337 15.86 19.57 5.44
C ALA A 337 14.82 20.45 4.72
N ALA A 338 15.28 21.59 4.19
CA ALA A 338 14.46 22.51 3.40
C ALA A 338 14.54 22.26 1.89
N ASP A 339 15.46 21.39 1.46
CA ASP A 339 15.71 21.07 0.06
C ASP A 339 16.22 19.63 -0.10
N LYS A 340 16.42 19.22 -1.36
CA LYS A 340 16.91 17.90 -1.74
C LYS A 340 18.31 17.60 -1.20
N ALA A 341 19.22 18.58 -1.20
CA ALA A 341 20.60 18.36 -0.78
C ALA A 341 20.66 18.12 0.72
N ALA A 342 19.99 18.97 1.51
CA ALA A 342 19.90 18.82 2.96
C ALA A 342 19.21 17.50 3.38
N LEU A 343 18.22 17.03 2.61
CA LEU A 343 17.60 15.74 2.86
C LEU A 343 18.56 14.57 2.60
N LEU A 344 19.31 14.61 1.49
CA LEU A 344 20.28 13.58 1.15
C LEU A 344 21.42 13.51 2.17
N ASP A 345 21.92 14.66 2.64
CA ASP A 345 22.97 14.71 3.66
C ASP A 345 22.53 14.16 5.03
N ALA A 346 21.21 14.17 5.30
CA ALA A 346 20.63 13.68 6.55
C ALA A 346 20.26 12.18 6.54
N LEU A 347 20.14 11.57 5.35
CA LEU A 347 19.81 10.15 5.16
C LEU A 347 21.06 9.28 5.20
#